data_AF-A0A9E1KXU9-F1
#
_entry.id   AF-A0A9E1KXU9-F1
#
_cell.length_a   1.000
_cell.length_b   1.000
_cell.length_c   1.000
_cell.angle_alpha   90.00
_cell.angle_beta   90.00
_cell.angle_gamma   90.00
#
_symmetry.space_group_name_H-M   'P 1'
#
loop_
_entity.id
_entity.type
_entity.pdbx_description
1 polymer ?
#
loop_
_entity_poly.entity_id
_entity_poly.type
_entity_poly.pdbx_seq_one_letter_code
_entity_poly.pdbx_strand_id
1 'polypeptide(L)' 'MPNLQIKGIDEDLYNQIKELARSESRSISQEVLYLIKRYLANRKSFEKHRTPAEEIILTHWSSCLVP' A
#
# COMPACT_ATOMS: atom_id res chain seq x y z
N MET A 1 -1.16 -7.97 22.57
CA MET A 1 -1.42 -7.32 21.27
C MET A 1 -0.10 -6.78 20.73
N PRO A 2 0.17 -6.87 19.42
CA PRO A 2 1.37 -6.28 18.85
C PRO A 2 1.30 -4.76 18.98
N ASN A 3 2.37 -4.16 19.47
CA ASN A 3 2.55 -2.70 19.48
C ASN A 3 3.49 -2.34 18.33
N LEU A 4 3.06 -1.43 17.45
CA LEU A 4 3.88 -0.95 16.34
C LEU A 4 4.47 0.41 16.72
N GLN A 5 5.79 0.46 16.91
CA GLN A 5 6.53 1.70 17.04
C GLN A 5 7.27 2.00 15.73
N ILE A 6 7.10 3.21 15.22
CA ILE A 6 7.79 3.69 14.02
C ILE A 6 8.89 4.64 14.48
N LYS A 7 10.13 4.40 14.09
CA LYS A 7 11.30 5.24 14.41
C LYS A 7 11.83 5.89 13.15
N GLY A 8 12.37 7.10 13.27
CA GLY A 8 12.96 7.83 12.14
C GLY A 8 11.93 8.24 11.08
N ILE A 9 10.70 8.52 11.50
CA ILE A 9 9.71 9.12 10.59
C ILE A 9 10.17 10.53 10.23
N ASP A 10 10.13 10.84 8.94
CA ASP A 10 10.36 12.18 8.44
C ASP A 10 9.35 13.16 9.07
N GLU A 11 9.81 14.34 9.48
CA GLU A 11 8.98 15.31 10.20
C GLU A 11 7.85 15.85 9.32
N ASP A 12 8.11 16.07 8.04
CA ASP A 12 7.09 16.57 7.10
C ASP A 12 6.00 15.51 6.90
N LEU A 13 6.38 14.24 6.76
CA LEU A 13 5.43 13.13 6.70
C LEU A 13 4.60 13.03 7.99
N TYR A 14 5.23 13.13 9.16
CA TYR A 14 4.51 13.09 10.43
C TYR A 14 3.51 14.24 10.55
N ASN A 15 3.89 15.46 10.13
CA ASN A 15 3.01 16.62 10.12
C ASN A 15 1.82 16.45 9.16
N GLN A 16 2.04 15.89 7.98
CA GLN A 16 0.95 15.58 7.05
C GLN A 16 -0.06 14.59 7.66
N ILE A 17 0.43 13.52 8.29
CA ILE A 17 -0.44 12.54 8.98
C ILE A 17 -1.20 13.21 10.12
N LYS A 18 -0.55 14.10 10.88
CA LYS A 18 -1.17 14.83 11.98
C LYS A 18 -2.30 15.73 11.50
N GLU A 19 -2.09 16.49 10.42
CA GLU A 19 -3.12 17.36 9.87
C GLU A 19 -4.31 16.55 9.31
N LEU A 20 -4.03 15.43 8.63
CA LEU A 20 -5.05 14.49 8.18
C LEU A 20 -5.87 13.91 9.35
N ALA A 21 -5.20 13.53 10.43
CA ALA A 21 -5.87 13.02 11.64
C ALA A 21 -6.78 14.09 12.27
N ARG A 22 -6.36 15.37 12.26
CA ARG A 22 -7.17 16.49 12.74
C ARG A 22 -8.39 16.73 11.85
N SER A 23 -8.24 16.73 10.53
CA SER A 23 -9.37 16.93 9.61
C SER A 23 -10.41 15.82 9.72
N GLU A 24 -9.96 14.59 10.00
CA GLU A 24 -10.82 13.41 10.14
C GLU A 24 -11.33 13.19 11.58
N SER A 25 -10.96 14.07 12.54
CA SER A 25 -11.28 13.93 13.97
C SER A 25 -10.85 12.58 14.57
N ARG A 26 -9.67 12.08 14.18
CA ARG A 26 -9.07 10.83 14.66
C ARG A 26 -7.78 11.09 15.42
N SER A 27 -7.38 10.14 16.26
CA SER A 27 -6.00 10.15 16.78
C SER A 27 -5.00 9.81 15.69
N ILE A 28 -3.75 10.25 15.84
CA ILE A 28 -2.68 9.94 14.87
C ILE A 28 -2.53 8.43 14.68
N SER A 29 -2.52 7.65 15.77
CA SER A 29 -2.42 6.19 15.69
C SER A 29 -3.60 5.55 14.94
N GLN A 30 -4.82 6.09 15.12
CA GLN A 30 -6.00 5.64 14.39
C GLN A 30 -5.91 5.98 12.91
N GLU A 31 -5.42 7.18 12.57
CA GLU A 31 -5.25 7.60 11.19
C GLU A 31 -4.20 6.76 10.46
N VAL A 32 -3.05 6.50 11.10
CA VAL A 32 -2.03 5.58 10.56
C VAL A 32 -2.62 4.20 10.31
N LEU A 33 -3.39 3.66 11.26
CA LEU A 33 -4.05 2.36 11.09
C LEU A 33 -5.08 2.39 9.95
N TYR A 34 -5.84 3.48 9.81
CA TYR A 34 -6.80 3.66 8.72
C TYR A 34 -6.10 3.68 7.36
N LEU A 35 -5.02 4.45 7.22
CA LEU A 35 -4.21 4.53 5.99
C LEU A 35 -3.65 3.15 5.61
N ILE A 36 -3.10 2.40 6.56
CA ILE A 36 -2.60 1.04 6.33
C ILE A 36 -3.72 0.12 5.85
N LYS A 37 -4.88 0.13 6.52
CA LYS A 37 -6.04 -0.69 6.13
C LYS A 37 -6.53 -0.34 4.72
N ARG A 38 -6.65 0.95 4.42
CA ARG A 38 -7.06 1.46 3.12
C ARG A 38 -6.10 1.03 2.02
N TYR A 39 -4.79 1.14 2.26
CA TYR A 39 -3.77 0.68 1.33
C TYR A 39 -3.86 -0.83 1.05
N LEU A 40 -3.98 -1.65 2.09
CA LEU A 40 -4.08 -3.11 1.94
C LEU A 40 -5.38 -3.54 1.22
N ALA A 41 -6.50 -2.87 1.47
CA ALA A 41 -7.76 -3.13 0.78
C ALA A 41 -7.67 -2.79 -0.72
N ASN A 42 -7.04 -1.65 -1.04
CA ASN A 42 -6.83 -1.24 -2.42
C ASN A 42 -5.86 -2.19 -3.14
N ARG A 43 -4.77 -2.60 -2.49
CA ARG A 43 -3.80 -3.55 -3.06
C ARG A 43 -4.44 -4.88 -3.46
N LYS A 44 -5.30 -5.45 -2.60
CA LYS A 44 -6.07 -6.67 -2.93
C LYS A 44 -6.95 -6.48 -4.16
N SER A 45 -7.49 -5.28 -4.34
CA SER A 45 -8.30 -4.95 -5.52
C SER A 45 -7.42 -4.85 -6.77
N PHE A 46 -6.25 -4.21 -6.69
CA PHE A 46 -5.28 -4.16 -7.80
C PHE A 46 -4.75 -5.56 -8.18
N GLU A 47 -4.44 -6.42 -7.22
CA GLU A 47 -4.01 -7.80 -7.49
C GLU A 47 -5.15 -8.64 -8.10
N LYS A 48 -6.41 -8.37 -7.74
CA LYS A 48 -7.60 -9.04 -8.31
C LYS A 48 -7.97 -8.53 -9.72
N HIS A 49 -7.53 -7.32 -10.08
CA HIS A 49 -7.73 -6.72 -11.40
C HIS A 49 -6.55 -6.92 -12.37
N ARG A 50 -5.51 -7.68 -11.98
CA ARG A 50 -4.59 -8.27 -12.97
C ARG A 50 -5.37 -9.22 -13.85
N THR A 51 -5.85 -8.71 -14.97
CA THR A 51 -6.53 -9.52 -15.98
C THR A 51 -5.52 -10.51 -16.58
N PRO A 52 -5.96 -11.71 -17.01
CA PRO A 52 -5.10 -12.70 -17.67
C PRO A 52 -4.32 -12.14 -18.89
N ALA A 53 -4.76 -11.02 -19.45
CA ALA A 53 -4.10 -10.34 -20.56
C ALA A 53 -2.70 -9.79 -20.20
N GLU A 54 -2.45 -9.43 -18.94
CA GLU A 54 -1.11 -9.00 -18.47
C GLU A 54 -0.18 -10.19 -18.18
N GLU A 55 -0.73 -11.38 -17.95
CA GLU A 55 0.05 -12.62 -17.73
C GLU A 55 0.55 -13.22 -19.06
N ILE A 56 -0.13 -12.95 -20.18
CA ILE A 56 0.26 -13.42 -21.52
C ILE A 56 1.52 -12.69 -22.02
N ILE A 57 1.73 -11.42 -21.64
CA ILE A 57 2.92 -10.67 -22.09
C ILE A 57 4.20 -11.18 -21.38
N LEU A 58 4.09 -11.66 -20.14
CA LEU A 58 5.21 -12.26 -19.40
C LEU A 58 5.53 -13.71 -19.81
N THR A 59 4.57 -14.43 -20.41
CA THR A 59 4.76 -15.83 -20.81
C THR A 59 5.15 -16.01 -22.28
N HIS A 60 4.96 -15.00 -23.14
CA HIS A 60 5.36 -15.08 -24.56
C HIS A 60 6.88 -14.96 -24.80
N TRP A 61 7.65 -14.42 -23.86
CA TRP A 61 9.11 -14.22 -24.04
C TRP A 61 9.96 -15.46 -23.74
N SER A 62 9.37 -16.56 -23.26
CA SER A 62 10.11 -17.77 -22.92
C SER A 62 10.22 -18.80 -24.06
N SER A 63 9.61 -18.55 -25.22
CA SER A 63 9.65 -19.48 -26.37
C SER A 63 10.71 -19.14 -27.43
N CYS A 64 11.44 -18.04 -27.30
CA CYS A 64 12.49 -17.64 -28.25
C CYS A 64 13.92 -17.99 -27.80
N LEU A 65 14.08 -18.77 -26.73
CA LEU A 65 15.40 -19.19 -26.24
C LEU A 65 15.43 -20.70 -25.96
N VAL A 66 15.37 -21.49 -27.02
CA VAL A 66 15.91 -22.86 -27.02
C VAL A 66 16.75 -23.01 -28.29
N PRO A 67 18.09 -23.18 -28.20
CA PRO A 67 18.93 -23.54 -29.33
C PRO A 67 18.68 -24.97 -29.81
#